data_AF-A0A5K0YLB7-F1
#
_entry.id   AF-A0A5K0YLB7-F1
#
_cell.length_a   1.000
_cell.length_b   1.000
_cell.length_c   1.000
_cell.angle_alpha   90.00
_cell.angle_beta   90.00
_cell.angle_gamma   90.00
#
_symmetry.space_group_name_H-M   'P 1'
#
loop_
_entity.id
_entity.type
_entity.pdbx_description
1 polymer ?
#
loop_
_entity_poly.entity_id
_entity_poly.type
_entity_poly.pdbx_seq_one_letter_code
_entity_poly.pdbx_strand_id
1 'polypeptide(L)'
;VGFHDKLGMQVVPLSLLVPNEKREFTLDLLKSLNPNDPHNKRNRGQITLELNFVPFKNDNLQFSLSIEEDKNENGLVGRDTKVASTGGLLSVWVQEAKNVEGKHHTNPYALVIVKGDQKRTK
;
A
#
# COMPACT_ATOMS: atom_id res chain seq x y z
N VAL A 1 -16.47 28.45 -7.56
CA VAL A 1 -16.52 27.11 -6.94
C VAL A 1 -15.99 27.26 -5.52
N GLY A 2 -16.84 27.11 -4.51
CA GLY A 2 -16.51 27.44 -3.11
C GLY A 2 -15.64 26.40 -2.41
N PHE A 3 -14.99 26.80 -1.32
CA PHE A 3 -14.27 25.90 -0.43
C PHE A 3 -15.23 24.88 0.18
N HIS A 4 -14.79 23.62 0.29
CA HIS A 4 -15.58 22.57 0.93
C HIS A 4 -15.63 22.77 2.45
N ASP A 5 -16.79 22.51 3.05
CA ASP A 5 -16.98 22.60 4.50
C ASP A 5 -16.36 21.41 5.24
N LYS A 6 -15.74 21.70 6.40
CA LYS A 6 -15.14 20.68 7.27
C LYS A 6 -16.15 20.16 8.29
N LEU A 7 -16.57 18.92 8.11
CA LEU A 7 -17.63 18.30 8.93
C LEU A 7 -17.13 17.77 10.28
N GLY A 8 -15.88 17.29 10.35
CA GLY A 8 -15.28 16.79 11.58
C GLY A 8 -13.92 16.13 11.34
N MET A 9 -13.28 15.68 12.41
CA MET A 9 -12.02 14.94 12.37
C MET A 9 -11.90 13.95 13.52
N GLN A 10 -11.04 12.95 13.33
CA GLN A 10 -10.66 11.99 14.35
C GLN A 10 -9.27 11.40 14.06
N VAL A 11 -8.58 10.91 15.10
CA VAL A 11 -7.30 10.19 14.98
C VAL A 11 -7.44 8.81 15.61
N VAL A 12 -6.95 7.79 14.91
CA VAL A 12 -6.86 6.41 15.42
C VAL A 12 -5.38 6.01 15.43
N PRO A 13 -4.76 5.79 16.61
CA PRO A 13 -3.39 5.28 16.69
C PRO A 13 -3.29 3.89 16.07
N LEU A 14 -2.38 3.70 15.12
CA LEU A 14 -2.17 2.41 14.46
C LEU A 14 -1.66 1.32 15.41
N SER A 15 -1.05 1.70 16.55
CA SER A 15 -0.62 0.77 17.59
C SER A 15 -1.78 0.03 18.28
N LEU A 16 -3.02 0.48 18.10
CA LEU A 16 -4.22 -0.22 18.58
C LEU A 16 -4.68 -1.34 17.62
N LEU A 17 -4.09 -1.45 16.43
CA LEU A 17 -4.48 -2.47 15.45
C LEU A 17 -3.61 -3.71 15.61
N VAL A 18 -4.23 -4.89 15.54
CA VAL A 18 -3.53 -6.17 15.46
C VAL A 18 -3.31 -6.50 13.98
N PRO A 19 -2.07 -6.87 13.57
CA PRO A 19 -1.79 -7.32 12.21
C PRO A 19 -2.76 -8.37 11.68
N ASN A 20 -3.27 -8.15 10.45
CA ASN A 20 -4.17 -9.04 9.71
C ASN A 20 -5.52 -9.32 10.40
N GLU A 21 -5.87 -8.52 11.41
CA GLU A 21 -7.16 -8.57 12.08
C GLU A 21 -8.00 -7.35 11.71
N LYS A 22 -9.26 -7.58 11.37
CA LYS A 22 -10.23 -6.51 11.16
C LYS A 22 -10.71 -6.00 12.52
N ARG A 23 -10.69 -4.68 12.70
CA ARG A 23 -11.17 -4.04 13.91
C ARG A 23 -12.11 -2.89 13.57
N GLU A 24 -13.28 -2.89 14.19
CA GLU A 24 -14.27 -1.82 14.07
C GLU A 24 -14.05 -0.75 15.14
N PHE A 25 -14.18 0.53 14.74
CA PHE A 25 -14.17 1.68 15.62
C PHE A 25 -15.38 2.55 15.35
N THR A 26 -16.10 2.94 16.39
CA THR A 26 -17.12 4.00 16.33
C THR A 26 -16.62 5.18 17.14
N LEU A 27 -16.47 6.34 16.50
CA LEU A 27 -15.78 7.50 17.05
C LEU A 27 -16.61 8.76 16.87
N ASP A 28 -16.69 9.58 17.91
CA ASP A 28 -17.33 10.90 17.83
C ASP A 28 -16.46 11.88 17.04
N LEU A 29 -17.08 12.67 16.17
CA LEU A 29 -16.38 13.66 15.35
C LEU A 29 -16.06 14.92 16.15
N LEU A 30 -14.79 15.34 16.11
CA LEU A 30 -14.33 16.57 16.77
C LEU A 30 -14.19 17.72 15.78
N LYS A 31 -14.23 18.97 16.28
CA LYS A 31 -13.94 20.17 15.46
C LYS A 31 -12.43 20.29 15.21
N SER A 32 -11.65 19.99 16.24
CA SER A 32 -10.20 20.18 16.30
C SER A 32 -9.53 19.05 17.09
N LEU A 33 -8.27 18.74 16.78
CA LEU A 33 -7.46 17.78 17.55
C LEU A 33 -6.95 18.36 18.87
N ASN A 34 -7.19 19.65 19.14
CA ASN A 34 -6.85 20.26 20.42
C ASN A 34 -7.83 19.75 21.50
N PRO A 35 -7.39 19.00 22.52
CA PRO A 35 -8.28 18.45 23.55
C PRO A 35 -8.93 19.54 24.40
N ASN A 36 -8.33 20.73 24.48
CA ASN A 36 -8.84 21.87 25.24
C ASN A 36 -9.77 22.79 24.44
N ASP A 37 -10.08 22.47 23.17
CA ASP A 37 -11.01 23.27 22.38
C ASP A 37 -12.43 23.15 22.96
N PRO A 38 -13.02 24.24 23.48
CA PRO A 38 -14.37 24.19 24.05
C PRO A 38 -15.44 23.80 23.03
N HIS A 39 -15.18 23.96 21.73
CA HIS A 39 -16.08 23.55 20.66
C HIS A 39 -16.14 22.05 20.42
N ASN A 40 -15.21 21.26 20.97
CA ASN A 40 -15.25 19.80 20.90
C ASN A 40 -16.37 19.19 21.76
N LYS A 41 -16.98 19.98 22.65
CA LYS A 41 -18.14 19.55 23.46
C LYS A 41 -19.45 19.50 22.66
N ARG A 42 -19.49 20.04 21.44
CA ARG A 42 -20.69 20.02 20.60
C ARG A 42 -20.76 18.69 19.86
N ASN A 43 -21.92 18.04 19.89
CA ASN A 43 -22.17 16.85 19.08
C ASN A 43 -22.07 17.19 17.58
N ARG A 44 -21.25 16.45 16.84
CA ARG A 44 -21.04 16.57 15.38
C ARG A 44 -21.30 15.27 14.63
N GLY A 45 -21.93 14.30 15.30
CA GLY A 45 -22.14 12.95 14.80
C GLY A 45 -20.93 12.04 15.05
N GLN A 46 -21.06 10.82 14.54
CA GLN A 46 -20.11 9.73 14.72
C GLN A 46 -19.67 9.18 13.36
N ILE A 47 -18.51 8.56 13.34
CA ILE A 47 -18.01 7.78 12.21
C ILE A 47 -17.68 6.36 12.67
N THR A 48 -18.17 5.38 11.91
CA THR A 48 -17.84 3.96 12.10
C THR A 48 -16.87 3.52 11.00
N LEU A 49 -15.76 2.90 11.38
CA LEU A 49 -14.66 2.50 10.50
C LEU A 49 -14.28 1.04 10.80
N GLU A 50 -14.16 0.21 9.76
CA GLU A 50 -13.47 -1.09 9.84
C GLU A 50 -12.04 -0.90 9.32
N LEU A 51 -11.04 -1.16 10.17
CA LEU A 51 -9.62 -1.05 9.84
C LEU A 51 -8.97 -2.44 9.83
N ASN A 52 -8.13 -2.71 8.84
CA ASN A 52 -7.30 -3.90 8.77
C ASN A 52 -5.84 -3.47 8.55
N PHE A 53 -4.97 -3.75 9.51
CA PHE A 53 -3.55 -3.44 9.39
C PHE A 53 -2.80 -4.64 8.81
N VAL A 54 -2.32 -4.53 7.57
CA VAL A 54 -1.49 -5.56 6.93
C VAL A 54 -0.05 -5.10 6.96
N PRO A 55 0.80 -5.57 7.91
CA PRO A 55 2.20 -5.19 7.93
C PRO A 55 2.91 -5.72 6.69
N PHE A 56 3.96 -5.01 6.27
CA PHE A 56 4.85 -5.54 5.25
C PHE A 56 5.48 -6.83 5.76
N LYS A 57 5.53 -7.84 4.88
CA LYS A 57 6.37 -9.02 5.14
C LYS A 57 7.81 -8.54 5.12
N ASN A 58 8.44 -8.42 6.27
CA ASN A 58 9.86 -8.09 6.36
C ASN A 58 10.67 -9.37 6.19
N ASP A 59 10.50 -9.94 5.02
CA ASP A 59 11.21 -11.12 4.60
C ASP A 59 12.56 -10.62 4.09
N ASN A 60 13.61 -10.75 4.91
CA ASN A 60 14.97 -11.02 4.42
C ASN A 60 15.02 -12.38 3.68
N LEU A 61 13.91 -12.82 3.09
CA LEU A 61 13.89 -13.94 2.18
C LEU A 61 14.64 -13.46 0.95
N GLN A 62 15.73 -14.16 0.67
CA GLN A 62 16.15 -14.38 -0.69
C GLN A 62 14.89 -14.42 -1.56
N PHE A 63 14.79 -13.50 -2.52
CA PHE A 63 13.86 -13.66 -3.65
C PHE A 63 14.31 -14.94 -4.39
N SER A 64 14.06 -16.11 -3.81
CA SER A 64 13.98 -17.35 -4.57
C SER A 64 12.67 -17.22 -5.32
N LEU A 65 12.77 -16.54 -6.46
CA LEU A 65 11.79 -16.59 -7.52
C LEU A 65 11.79 -18.06 -7.97
N SER A 66 11.11 -18.94 -7.25
CA SER A 66 10.64 -20.19 -7.81
C SER A 66 9.54 -19.77 -8.79
N ILE A 67 10.00 -19.38 -9.99
CA ILE A 67 9.20 -19.52 -11.20
C ILE A 67 8.93 -21.01 -11.25
N GLU A 68 7.85 -21.45 -10.62
CA GLU A 68 7.24 -22.71 -10.99
C GLU A 68 6.74 -22.47 -12.41
N GLU A 69 7.57 -22.86 -13.36
CA GLU A 69 7.14 -23.07 -14.74
C GLU A 69 5.95 -24.02 -14.64
N ASP A 70 4.77 -23.51 -15.02
CA ASP A 70 3.57 -24.30 -15.28
C ASP A 70 3.91 -25.34 -16.37
N LYS A 71 4.52 -26.45 -15.96
CA LYS A 71 4.49 -27.71 -16.70
C LYS A 71 3.22 -28.41 -16.31
N ASN A 72 2.15 -27.96 -16.95
CA ASN A 72 0.87 -28.60 -16.90
C ASN A 72 0.97 -29.94 -17.65
N GLU A 73 1.08 -31.05 -16.91
CA GLU A 73 0.42 -32.30 -17.30
C GLU A 73 0.12 -33.18 -16.07
N ASN A 74 -1.17 -33.27 -15.77
CA ASN A 74 -1.89 -34.35 -15.09
C ASN A 74 -1.65 -34.57 -13.58
N GLY A 75 -2.63 -34.17 -12.78
CA GLY A 75 -2.79 -34.73 -11.42
C GLY A 75 -3.74 -33.93 -10.55
N LEU A 76 -4.97 -34.43 -10.43
CA LEU A 76 -5.98 -34.01 -9.47
C LEU A 76 -5.41 -33.91 -8.03
N VAL A 77 -5.73 -32.85 -7.29
CA VAL A 77 -6.24 -32.86 -5.90
C VAL A 77 -6.27 -31.41 -5.39
N GLY A 78 -7.43 -31.02 -4.88
CA GLY A 78 -7.77 -29.64 -4.58
C GLY A 78 -7.04 -29.04 -3.39
N ARG A 79 -6.93 -27.71 -3.45
CA ARG A 79 -7.13 -26.83 -2.32
C ARG A 79 -7.57 -25.49 -2.90
N ASP A 80 -8.63 -24.92 -2.34
CA ASP A 80 -8.98 -23.52 -2.53
C ASP A 80 -7.82 -22.63 -2.07
N THR A 81 -6.78 -22.51 -2.89
CA THR A 81 -5.87 -21.39 -2.80
C THR A 81 -6.63 -20.21 -3.37
N LYS A 82 -7.45 -19.60 -2.51
CA LYS A 82 -7.69 -18.16 -2.60
C LYS A 82 -6.31 -17.55 -2.73
N VAL A 83 -5.91 -17.24 -3.96
CA VAL A 83 -4.80 -16.35 -4.25
C VAL A 83 -5.24 -15.03 -3.63
N ALA A 84 -4.98 -14.89 -2.34
CA ALA A 84 -5.08 -13.61 -1.67
C ALA A 84 -4.25 -12.70 -2.56
N SER A 85 -4.89 -11.71 -3.16
CA SER A 85 -4.21 -10.67 -3.91
C SER A 85 -3.36 -9.91 -2.89
N THR A 86 -2.22 -10.49 -2.52
CA THR A 86 -1.22 -9.88 -1.66
C THR A 86 -0.62 -8.78 -2.50
N GLY A 87 -1.22 -7.60 -2.40
CA GLY A 87 -0.57 -6.36 -2.79
C GLY A 87 0.78 -6.29 -2.08
N GLY A 88 1.80 -5.86 -2.80
CA GLY A 88 3.16 -5.72 -2.31
C GLY A 88 3.78 -4.44 -2.84
N LEU A 89 4.77 -3.90 -2.12
CA LEU A 89 5.53 -2.74 -2.56
C LEU A 89 6.81 -3.23 -3.25
N LEU A 90 6.98 -2.90 -4.53
CA LEU A 90 8.23 -3.09 -5.25
C LEU A 90 9.05 -1.78 -5.21
N SER A 91 10.17 -1.80 -4.49
CA SER A 91 11.15 -0.70 -4.50
C SER A 91 12.30 -1.06 -5.44
N VAL A 92 12.54 -0.24 -6.47
CA VAL A 92 13.60 -0.46 -7.47
C VAL A 92 14.59 0.70 -7.38
N TRP A 93 15.85 0.38 -7.08
CA TRP A 93 16.94 1.36 -7.04
C TRP A 93 17.86 1.17 -8.25
N VAL A 94 17.77 2.05 -9.24
CA VAL A 94 18.65 2.03 -10.42
C VAL A 94 19.94 2.76 -10.07
N GLN A 95 21.06 2.04 -9.95
CA GLN A 95 22.34 2.60 -9.52
C GLN A 95 23.15 3.18 -10.68
N GLU A 96 23.66 2.33 -11.57
CA GLU A 96 24.48 2.76 -12.71
C GLU A 96 24.39 1.76 -13.87
N ALA A 97 24.79 2.19 -15.06
CA ALA A 97 25.02 1.35 -16.22
C ALA A 97 26.38 1.71 -16.84
N LYS A 98 27.18 0.71 -17.19
CA LYS A 98 28.54 0.87 -17.75
C LYS A 98 28.62 0.26 -19.14
N ASN A 99 29.45 0.86 -20.01
CA ASN A 99 29.68 0.40 -21.40
C ASN A 99 28.39 0.27 -22.23
N VAL A 100 27.44 1.18 -22.06
CA VAL A 100 26.19 1.21 -22.83
C VAL A 100 26.43 1.75 -24.24
N GLU A 101 25.87 1.08 -25.24
CA GLU A 101 26.06 1.44 -26.65
C GLU A 101 25.40 2.77 -27.02
N GLY A 102 26.07 3.56 -27.85
CA GLY A 102 25.56 4.83 -28.35
C GLY A 102 26.47 5.40 -29.42
N LYS A 103 25.90 5.83 -30.56
CA LYS A 103 26.71 6.34 -31.67
C LYS A 103 27.14 7.78 -31.43
N HIS A 104 26.22 8.73 -31.29
CA HIS A 104 26.51 10.15 -31.02
C HIS A 104 25.35 10.77 -30.20
N HIS A 105 25.68 11.61 -29.20
CA HIS A 105 24.71 12.38 -28.37
C HIS A 105 23.54 11.54 -27.80
N THR A 106 23.84 10.55 -26.96
CA THR A 106 22.81 9.73 -26.32
C THR A 106 22.41 10.24 -24.95
N ASN A 107 21.12 10.18 -24.63
CA ASN A 107 20.56 10.41 -23.30
C ASN A 107 19.91 9.11 -22.78
N PRO A 108 20.70 8.18 -22.22
CA PRO A 108 20.18 6.89 -21.78
C PRO A 108 19.27 7.04 -20.56
N TYR A 109 18.22 6.21 -20.50
CA TYR A 109 17.33 6.11 -19.34
C TYR A 109 16.91 4.65 -19.14
N ALA A 110 16.58 4.28 -17.91
CA ALA A 110 15.99 2.99 -17.60
C ALA A 110 14.46 3.09 -17.61
N LEU A 111 13.80 2.10 -18.21
CA LEU A 111 12.35 1.92 -18.19
C LEU A 111 12.02 0.67 -17.37
N VAL A 112 11.20 0.83 -16.34
CA VAL A 112 10.73 -0.25 -15.46
C VAL A 112 9.25 -0.45 -15.70
N ILE A 113 8.82 -1.67 -16.02
CA ILE A 113 7.43 -2.03 -16.33
C ILE A 113 6.96 -3.10 -15.34
N VAL A 114 5.86 -2.85 -14.62
CA VAL A 114 5.30 -3.78 -13.63
C VAL A 114 3.79 -3.85 -13.81
N LYS A 115 3.26 -5.01 -14.24
CA LYS A 115 1.81 -5.25 -14.42
C LYS A 115 1.08 -4.14 -15.22
N GLY A 116 1.76 -3.51 -16.18
CA GLY A 116 1.21 -2.42 -16.99
C GLY A 116 1.64 -1.01 -16.54
N ASP A 117 2.11 -0.84 -15.31
CA ASP A 117 2.64 0.43 -14.82
C ASP A 117 4.07 0.64 -15.32
N GLN A 118 4.34 1.82 -15.88
CA GLN A 118 5.67 2.16 -16.42
C GLN A 118 6.28 3.34 -15.66
N LYS A 119 7.56 3.21 -15.27
CA LYS A 119 8.36 4.29 -14.67
C LYS A 119 9.69 4.42 -15.38
N ARG A 120 10.12 5.65 -15.65
CA ARG A 120 11.42 5.96 -16.27
C ARG A 120 12.32 6.76 -15.35
N THR A 121 13.63 6.55 -15.46
CA THR A 121 14.62 7.44 -14.82
C THR A 121 14.68 8.79 -15.53
N LYS A 122 15.26 9.79 -14.86
CA LYS A 122 15.57 11.09 -15.48
C LYS A 122 16.58 10.93 -16.60
#